data_AF-A0A2V7IXJ4-F1
#
_entry.id   AF-A0A2V7IXJ4-F1
#
_cell.length_a   1.000
_cell.length_b   1.000
_cell.length_c   1.000
_cell.angle_alpha   90.00
_cell.angle_beta   90.00
_cell.angle_gamma   90.00
#
_symmetry.space_group_name_H-M   'P 1'
#
loop_
_entity.id
_entity.type
_entity.pdbx_description
1 polymer ?
#
loop_
_entity_poly.entity_id
_entity_poly.type
_entity_poly.pdbx_seq_one_letter_code
_entity_poly.pdbx_strand_id
1 'polypeptide(L)' 'MAVRVGINGFGRIGRNVLRAAVLMKQSALEFVAVN' A
#
# COMPACT_ATOMS: atom_id res chain seq x y z
N MET A 1 6.68 9.31 11.53
CA MET A 1 5.70 9.95 10.63
C MET A 1 5.59 9.07 9.40
N ALA A 2 4.40 8.55 9.10
CA ALA A 2 4.22 7.63 7.97
C ALA A 2 4.13 8.42 6.66
N VAL A 3 4.68 7.87 5.59
CA VAL A 3 4.56 8.42 4.23
C VAL A 3 3.19 8.05 3.68
N ARG A 4 2.42 9.05 3.24
CA ARG A 4 1.10 8.85 2.64
C ARG A 4 1.28 8.40 1.18
N VAL A 5 0.73 7.24 0.83
CA VAL A 5 0.90 6.61 -0.48
C VAL A 5 -0.45 6.34 -1.13
N GLY A 6 -0.59 6.70 -2.40
CA GLY A 6 -1.68 6.24 -3.27
C GLY A 6 -1.20 5.14 -4.21
N ILE A 7 -2.05 4.16 -4.53
CA ILE A 7 -1.75 3.11 -5.53
C ILE A 7 -2.54 3.42 -6.81
N ASN A 8 -1.85 3.73 -7.91
CA ASN A 8 -2.46 3.82 -9.24
C ASN A 8 -2.31 2.48 -9.97
N GLY A 9 -3.43 1.83 -10.26
CA GLY A 9 -3.49 0.48 -10.82
C GLY A 9 -3.68 -0.61 -9.76
N PHE A 10 -4.86 -0.67 -9.14
CA PHE A 10 -5.19 -1.68 -8.10
C PHE A 10 -5.54 -3.08 -8.63
N GLY A 11 -4.85 -3.50 -9.69
CA GLY A 11 -4.91 -4.84 -10.25
C GLY A 11 -4.12 -5.88 -9.42
N ARG A 12 -3.60 -6.91 -10.09
CA ARG A 12 -2.86 -7.99 -9.43
C ARG A 12 -1.66 -7.50 -8.61
N ILE A 13 -0.89 -6.55 -9.15
CA ILE A 13 0.29 -6.01 -8.48
C ILE A 13 -0.08 -5.06 -7.35
N GLY A 14 -0.99 -4.10 -7.57
CA GLY A 14 -1.43 -3.18 -6.52
C GLY A 14 -1.96 -3.90 -5.28
N ARG A 15 -2.76 -4.96 -5.47
CA ARG A 15 -3.23 -5.81 -4.35
C ARG A 15 -2.11 -6.56 -3.63
N ASN A 16 -1.12 -7.06 -4.37
CA ASN A 16 0.03 -7.75 -3.76
C ASN A 16 0.93 -6.80 -2.99
N VAL A 17 1.10 -5.56 -3.45
CA VAL A 17 1.86 -4.52 -2.73
C VAL A 17 1.20 -4.21 -1.38
N LEU A 18 -0.11 -3.95 -1.38
CA LEU A 18 -0.85 -3.70 -0.13
C LEU A 18 -0.80 -4.92 0.80
N ARG A 19 -1.02 -6.13 0.27
CA ARG A 19 -0.93 -7.37 1.04
C ARG A 19 0.44 -7.55 1.68
N ALA A 20 1.53 -7.35 0.92
CA ALA A 20 2.89 -7.49 1.43
C ALA A 20 3.16 -6.49 2.55
N ALA A 21 2.77 -5.22 2.37
CA ALA A 21 2.95 -4.20 3.40
C ALA A 21 2.22 -4.55 4.72
N VAL A 22 1.00 -5.07 4.63
CA VAL A 22 0.24 -5.54 5.81
C VAL A 22 0.92 -6.74 6.48
N LEU A 23 1.33 -7.75 5.71
CA LEU A 23 2.00 -8.94 6.25
C LEU A 23 3.35 -8.61 6.92
N MET A 24 4.09 -7.65 6.36
CA MET A 24 5.34 -7.16 6.90
C MET A 24 5.16 -6.20 8.09
N LYS A 25 3.90 -5.88 8.45
CA LYS A 25 3.56 -4.87 9.47
C LYS A 25 4.28 -3.54 9.22
N GLN A 26 4.35 -3.13 7.95
CA GLN A 26 5.05 -1.91 7.55
C GLN A 26 4.31 -0.68 8.10
N SER A 27 4.93 0.00 9.08
CA SER A 27 4.38 1.17 9.75
C SER A 27 4.87 2.51 9.18
N ALA A 28 5.87 2.48 8.30
CA ALA A 28 6.38 3.69 7.64
C ALA A 28 5.49 4.16 6.48
N LEU A 29 4.54 3.35 6.02
CA LEU A 29 3.66 3.65 4.89
C LEU A 29 2.19 3.69 5.35
N GLU A 30 1.48 4.75 4.95
CA GLU A 30 0.04 4.90 5.14
C GLU A 30 -0.62 4.95 3.75
N PHE A 31 -1.34 3.88 3.39
CA PHE A 31 -2.05 3.83 2.11
C PHE A 31 -3.36 4.60 2.20
N VAL A 32 -3.51 5.69 1.44
CA VAL A 32 -4.62 6.64 1.58
C VAL A 32 -5.66 6.59 0.46
N ALA A 33 -5.30 6.07 -0.71
CA ALA A 33 -6.21 5.95 -1.85
C ALA A 33 -5.72 4.90 -2.86
N VAL A 34 -6.64 4.44 -3.70
CA VAL A 34 -6.35 3.64 -4.89
C VAL A 34 -7.11 4.20 -6.10
N ASN A 35 -6.52 4.08 -7.30
CA ASN A 35 -7.13 4.39 -8.59
C ASN A 35 -7.01 3.19 -9.54
#